data_AF-D8SKW2-F1
#
_entry.id   AF-D8SKW2-F1
#
_cell.length_a   1.000
_cell.length_b   1.000
_cell.length_c   1.000
_cell.angle_alpha   90.00
_cell.angle_beta   90.00
_cell.angle_gamma   90.00
#
_symmetry.space_group_name_H-M   'P 1'
#
loop_
_entity.id
_entity.type
_entity.pdbx_description
1 polymer ?
#
loop_
_entity_poly.entity_id
_entity_poly.type
_entity_poly.pdbx_seq_one_letter_code
_entity_poly.pdbx_strand_id
1 'polypeptide(L)' 'VKKGQIVRVDKEKYLNSINYLSVGHPTYYKGLDYIYEDRGEILDIRQFETGEYALIAWAGIPTSPAWLPTDMLIK' A
#
# COMPACT_ATOMS: atom_id res chain seq x y z
N VAL A 1 6.82 11.11 -3.21
CA VAL A 1 5.33 11.02 -3.15
C VAL A 1 4.86 12.11 -2.20
N LYS A 2 3.58 12.52 -2.10
CA LYS A 2 3.15 13.56 -1.15
C LYS A 2 1.82 13.26 -0.46
N LYS A 3 1.62 13.81 0.75
CA LYS A 3 0.33 13.73 1.47
C LYS A 3 -0.82 14.29 0.62
N GLY A 4 -1.97 13.62 0.69
CA GLY A 4 -3.18 13.91 -0.09
C GLY A 4 -3.12 13.45 -1.55
N GLN A 5 -2.02 12.84 -1.98
CA GLN A 5 -1.93 12.26 -3.33
C GLN A 5 -2.68 10.93 -3.38
N ILE A 6 -3.39 10.70 -4.49
CA ILE A 6 -3.96 9.40 -4.83
C ILE A 6 -2.89 8.54 -5.50
N VAL A 7 -2.79 7.30 -5.06
CA VAL A 7 -1.83 6.30 -5.51
C VAL A 7 -2.49 4.93 -5.58
N ARG A 8 -1.82 4.02 -6.28
CA ARG A 8 -2.09 2.58 -6.23
C ARG A 8 -0.81 1.82 -5.93
N VAL A 9 -0.96 0.60 -5.41
CA VAL A 9 0.17 -0.27 -5.11
C VAL A 9 0.62 -1.00 -6.38
N ASP A 10 1.93 -1.09 -6.59
CA ASP A 10 2.53 -1.94 -7.59
C ASP A 10 2.33 -3.42 -7.20
N LYS A 11 1.51 -4.12 -7.98
CA LYS A 11 1.09 -5.50 -7.69
C LYS A 11 2.27 -6.46 -7.66
N GLU A 12 3.20 -6.33 -8.60
CA GLU A 12 4.33 -7.26 -8.68
C GLU A 12 5.29 -7.06 -7.51
N LYS A 13 5.60 -5.80 -7.16
CA LYS A 13 6.44 -5.51 -6.00
C LYS A 13 5.79 -5.96 -4.70
N TYR A 14 4.49 -5.73 -4.54
CA TYR A 14 3.79 -6.09 -3.32
C TYR A 14 3.74 -7.61 -3.12
N LEU A 15 3.35 -8.39 -4.14
CA LEU A 15 3.26 -9.86 -4.03
C LEU A 15 4.61 -10.53 -3.73
N ASN A 16 5.72 -9.89 -4.10
CA ASN A 16 7.08 -10.36 -3.81
C ASN A 16 7.70 -9.73 -2.55
N SER A 17 6.92 -9.01 -1.73
CA SER A 17 7.42 -8.26 -0.58
C SER A 17 7.16 -8.94 0.77
N ILE A 18 7.91 -8.52 1.79
CA ILE A 18 7.64 -8.87 3.18
C ILE A 18 6.26 -8.38 3.65
N ASN A 19 5.73 -7.31 3.06
CA ASN A 19 4.41 -6.75 3.40
C ASN A 19 3.27 -7.67 2.97
N TYR A 20 3.45 -8.46 1.91
CA TYR A 20 2.49 -9.49 1.52
C TYR A 20 2.63 -10.75 2.38
N LEU A 21 3.86 -11.13 2.72
CA LEU A 21 4.11 -12.26 3.62
C LEU A 21 3.56 -12.02 5.03
N SER A 22 3.64 -10.78 5.54
CA SER A 22 3.24 -10.44 6.92
C SER A 22 1.73 -10.54 7.16
N VAL A 23 0.91 -10.36 6.12
CA VAL A 23 -0.55 -10.49 6.22
C VAL A 23 -1.03 -11.94 6.12
N GLY A 24 -0.14 -12.89 5.78
CA GLY A 24 -0.43 -14.32 5.83
C GLY A 24 -1.54 -14.80 4.89
N HIS A 25 -1.79 -14.08 3.79
CA HIS A 25 -2.85 -14.44 2.86
C HIS A 25 -2.54 -15.74 2.09
N PRO A 26 -3.56 -16.57 1.80
CA PRO A 26 -3.42 -17.71 0.90
C PRO A 26 -2.91 -17.27 -0.48
N THR A 27 -2.25 -18.18 -1.20
CA THR A 27 -1.85 -17.96 -2.59
C THR A 27 -3.05 -17.51 -3.42
N TYR A 28 -2.91 -16.41 -4.17
CA TYR A 28 -3.95 -15.80 -5.00
C TYR A 28 -5.15 -15.20 -4.26
N TYR A 29 -4.99 -14.76 -3.01
CA TYR A 29 -6.03 -14.03 -2.30
C TYR A 29 -6.48 -12.76 -3.07
N LYS A 30 -7.76 -12.71 -3.44
CA LYS A 30 -8.35 -11.60 -4.24
C LYS A 30 -8.90 -10.45 -3.41
N GLY A 31 -8.99 -10.62 -2.08
CA GLY A 31 -9.58 -9.60 -1.21
C GLY A 31 -8.76 -8.30 -1.12
N LEU A 32 -7.56 -8.26 -1.72
CA LEU A 32 -6.70 -7.08 -1.78
C LEU A 32 -6.75 -6.35 -3.12
N ASP A 33 -7.55 -6.78 -4.10
CA ASP A 33 -7.48 -6.18 -5.45
C ASP A 33 -7.68 -4.66 -5.45
N TYR A 34 -8.44 -4.13 -4.47
CA TYR A 34 -8.64 -2.69 -4.27
C TYR A 34 -7.36 -1.89 -4.02
N ILE A 35 -6.27 -2.51 -3.55
CA ILE A 35 -5.01 -1.80 -3.32
C ILE A 35 -4.26 -1.49 -4.62
N TYR A 36 -4.60 -2.20 -5.70
CA TYR A 36 -4.02 -2.02 -7.03
C TYR A 36 -4.82 -1.03 -7.89
N GLU A 37 -5.91 -0.48 -7.37
CA GLU A 37 -6.73 0.57 -7.99
C GLU A 37 -6.28 1.96 -7.53
N ASP A 38 -6.54 3.01 -8.34
CA ASP A 38 -6.24 4.41 -8.03
C ASP A 38 -7.19 4.98 -6.97
N ARG A 39 -7.12 4.42 -5.75
CA ARG A 39 -8.03 4.71 -4.63
C ARG A 39 -7.32 4.92 -3.30
N GLY A 40 -6.00 4.74 -3.25
CA GLY A 40 -5.22 4.93 -2.03
C GLY A 40 -4.85 6.40 -1.84
N GLU A 41 -5.31 7.03 -0.77
CA GLU A 41 -4.89 8.37 -0.38
C GLU A 41 -3.73 8.29 0.63
N ILE A 42 -2.67 9.05 0.38
CA ILE A 42 -1.56 9.18 1.33
C ILE A 42 -1.95 10.12 2.47
N LEU A 43 -2.09 9.55 3.66
CA LEU A 43 -2.44 10.28 4.89
C LEU A 43 -1.21 10.88 5.59
N ASP A 44 -0.06 10.21 5.51
CA ASP A 44 1.19 10.61 6.16
C ASP A 44 2.40 10.00 5.42
N ILE A 45 3.59 10.61 5.58
CA ILE A 45 4.86 10.10 5.05
C ILE A 45 5.91 10.20 6.16
N ARG A 46 6.64 9.12 6.39
CA ARG A 46 7.69 9.06 7.41
C ARG A 46 8.92 8.33 6.91
N GLN A 47 10.08 8.81 7.36
CA GLN A 47 11.34 8.10 7.21
C GLN A 47 11.50 7.13 8.40
N PHE A 48 11.63 5.84 8.09
CA PHE A 48 12.03 4.80 9.03
C PHE A 48 13.48 4.38 8.76
N GLU A 49 14.06 3.58 9.66
CA GLU A 49 15.40 3.00 9.44
C GLU A 49 15.46 2.16 8.16
N THR A 50 14.35 1.56 7.75
CA THR A 50 14.23 0.68 6.58
C THR A 50 13.84 1.42 5.29
N GLY A 51 13.70 2.75 5.31
CA GLY A 51 13.36 3.55 4.13
C GLY A 51 12.22 4.55 4.36
N GLU A 52 11.77 5.18 3.28
CA GLU A 52 10.61 6.09 3.28
C GLU A 52 9.31 5.28 3.12
N TYR A 53 8.34 5.52 3.98
CA TYR A 53 7.03 4.86 3.94
C TYR A 53 5.91 5.90 3.91
N ALA A 54 4.80 5.53 3.29
CA ALA A 54 3.56 6.28 3.30
C ALA A 54 2.47 5.49 4.03
N LEU A 55 1.66 6.20 4.82
CA LEU A 55 0.42 5.68 5.40
C LEU A 55 -0.71 5.90 4.39
N ILE A 56 -1.39 4.83 3.99
CA ILE A 56 -2.34 4.86 2.89
C ILE A 56 -3.70 4.36 3.38
N ALA A 57 -4.77 5.10 3.05
CA ALA A 57 -6.15 4.69 3.26
C ALA A 57 -6.86 4.55 1.91
N TRP A 58 -7.76 3.58 1.78
CA TRP A 58 -8.46 3.30 0.52
C TRP A 58 -9.89 3.81 0.52
N ALA A 59 -10.20 4.71 -0.42
CA ALA A 59 -11.51 5.33 -0.50
C ALA A 59 -12.62 4.30 -0.74
N GLY A 60 -13.64 4.29 0.11
CA GLY A 60 -14.80 3.40 0.01
C GLY A 60 -14.54 1.95 0.43
N ILE A 61 -13.38 1.66 1.02
CA ILE A 61 -13.06 0.35 1.61
C ILE A 61 -12.93 0.51 3.12
N PRO A 62 -13.75 -0.18 3.94
CA PRO A 62 -13.75 -0.02 5.39
C PRO A 62 -12.62 -0.83 6.05
N THR A 63 -11.38 -0.62 5.61
CA THR A 63 -10.17 -1.24 6.17
C THR A 63 -9.28 -0.20 6.82
N SER A 64 -8.51 -0.62 7.82
CA SER A 64 -7.51 0.25 8.45
C SER A 64 -6.45 0.69 7.44
N PRO A 65 -5.92 1.91 7.55
CA PRO A 65 -4.80 2.35 6.73
C PRO A 65 -3.57 1.47 6.93
N ALA A 66 -2.70 1.37 5.91
CA ALA A 66 -1.47 0.58 5.98
C ALA A 66 -0.23 1.41 5.65
N TRP A 67 0.88 1.09 6.33
CA TRP A 67 2.20 1.63 5.99
C TRP A 67 2.82 0.79 4.88
N LEU A 68 3.13 1.41 3.75
CA LEU A 68 3.82 0.79 2.62
C LEU A 68 5.05 1.61 2.21
N PRO A 69 6.14 0.95 1.81
CA PRO A 69 7.29 1.63 1.20
C PRO A 69 6.88 2.49 0.01
N THR A 70 7.45 3.69 -0.11
CA THR A 70 7.04 4.62 -1.19
C THR A 70 7.47 4.18 -2.58
N ASP A 71 8.46 3.29 -2.69
CA ASP A 71 8.90 2.67 -3.94
C ASP A 71 7.93 1.60 -4.49
N MET A 72 6.99 1.13 -3.65
CA MET A 72 5.89 0.25 -4.06
C MET A 72 4.67 1.02 -4.60
N LEU A 73 4.72 2.35 -4.66
CA LEU A 73 3.57 3.17 -5.05
C LEU A 73 3.70 3.70 -6.48
N ILE A 74 2.61 3.59 -7.23
CA ILE A 74 2.44 4.16 -8.56
C ILE A 74 1.56 5.40 -8.46
N LYS A 75 1.95 6.46 -9.19
CA LYS A 75 1.29 7.77 -9.23
C LYS A 75 0.29 7.86 -10.38
#